data_AF-A0A5B1LKH3-F1
#
_entry.id   AF-A0A5B1LKH3-F1
#
_cell.length_a   1.000
_cell.length_b   1.000
_cell.length_c   1.000
_cell.angle_alpha   90.00
_cell.angle_beta   90.00
_cell.angle_gamma   90.00
#
_symmetry.space_group_name_H-M   'P 1'
#
loop_
_entity.id
_entity.type
_entity.pdbx_description
1 polymer ?
#
loop_
_entity_poly.entity_id
_entity_poly.type
_entity_poly.pdbx_seq_one_letter_code
_entity_poly.pdbx_strand_id
1 'polypeptide(L)'
;MSAPVANREAFGRGLADELLRSAGGDVQAFLRFYDATCARAFALELARARSRGVPSARLQDAAARATEARFVEAWRVAGGHQGSGLSPVAWLLTLPLPAAPVVRERRGAICA
;
A
#
# COMPACT_ATOMS: atom_id res chain seq x y z
N MET A 1 15.65 23.58 -20.46
CA MET A 1 14.78 23.31 -19.28
C MET A 1 14.38 21.84 -19.28
N SER A 2 15.10 20.95 -18.56
CA SER A 2 14.86 19.48 -18.55
C SER A 2 14.96 18.83 -17.15
N ALA A 3 15.08 19.62 -16.08
CA ALA A 3 15.31 19.14 -14.71
C ALA A 3 14.17 18.35 -14.02
N PRO A 4 12.87 18.62 -14.25
CA PRO A 4 11.81 18.00 -13.43
C PRO A 4 11.53 16.53 -13.77
N VAL A 5 11.82 16.08 -15.00
CA VAL A 5 11.64 14.68 -15.40
C VAL A 5 12.79 13.81 -14.88
N ALA A 6 14.03 14.29 -14.99
CA ALA A 6 15.21 13.60 -14.46
C ALA A 6 15.10 13.33 -12.96
N ASN A 7 14.57 14.29 -12.18
CA ASN A 7 14.36 14.11 -10.74
C ASN A 7 13.28 13.04 -10.44
N ARG A 8 12.21 12.97 -11.24
CA ARG A 8 11.17 11.95 -11.08
C ARG A 8 11.67 10.56 -11.43
N GLU A 9 12.49 10.42 -12.46
CA GLU A 9 13.10 9.14 -12.82
C GLU A 9 14.12 8.69 -11.78
N ALA A 10 14.96 9.61 -11.27
CA ALA A 10 15.91 9.30 -10.20
C ALA A 10 15.19 8.84 -8.93
N PHE A 11 14.12 9.53 -8.54
CA PHE A 11 13.24 9.12 -7.44
C PHE A 11 12.60 7.75 -7.70
N GLY A 12 12.10 7.51 -8.92
CA GLY A 12 11.53 6.22 -9.32
C GLY A 12 12.54 5.08 -9.26
N ARG A 13 13.78 5.29 -9.71
CA ARG A 13 14.89 4.32 -9.60
C ARG A 13 15.25 4.05 -8.14
N GLY A 14 15.32 5.09 -7.30
CA GLY A 14 15.55 4.94 -5.86
C GLY A 14 14.49 4.07 -5.19
N LEU A 15 13.21 4.31 -5.47
CA LEU A 15 12.13 3.47 -4.92
C LEU A 15 12.18 2.02 -5.40
N ALA A 16 12.61 1.78 -6.65
CA ALA A 16 12.74 0.43 -7.19
C ALA A 16 13.87 -0.35 -6.49
N ASP A 17 14.97 0.31 -6.16
CA ASP A 17 16.08 -0.26 -5.39
C ASP A 17 15.65 -0.60 -3.96
N GLU A 18 14.95 0.31 -3.29
CA GLU A 18 14.44 0.06 -1.93
C GLU A 18 13.46 -1.13 -1.89
N LEU A 19 12.56 -1.26 -2.88
CA LEU A 19 11.69 -2.43 -3.00
C LEU A 19 12.49 -3.72 -3.20
N LEU A 20 13.49 -3.71 -4.08
CA LEU A 20 14.32 -4.90 -4.35
C LEU A 20 15.08 -5.33 -3.09
N ARG A 21 15.67 -4.39 -2.37
CA ARG A 21 16.35 -4.65 -1.09
C ARG A 21 15.38 -5.18 -0.03
N SER A 22 14.17 -4.62 0.04
CA SER A 22 13.14 -5.13 0.95
C SER A 22 12.74 -6.58 0.66
N ALA A 23 12.70 -6.97 -0.62
CA ALA A 23 12.45 -8.36 -1.02
C ALA A 23 13.53 -9.34 -0.49
N GLY A 24 14.75 -8.84 -0.28
CA GLY A 24 15.85 -9.57 0.36
C GLY A 24 15.81 -9.57 1.90
N GLY A 25 14.78 -8.98 2.52
CA GLY A 25 14.64 -8.89 3.97
C GLY A 25 15.16 -7.60 4.61
N ASP A 26 15.60 -6.61 3.83
CA ASP A 26 16.02 -5.30 4.36
C ASP A 26 14.81 -4.49 4.86
N VAL A 27 14.57 -4.54 6.17
CA VAL A 27 13.48 -3.82 6.83
C VAL A 27 13.61 -2.31 6.66
N GLN A 28 14.83 -1.77 6.69
CA GLN A 28 15.05 -0.33 6.58
C GLN A 28 14.75 0.17 5.17
N ALA A 29 15.04 -0.63 4.15
CA ALA A 29 14.67 -0.32 2.77
C ALA A 29 13.16 -0.18 2.60
N PHE A 30 12.40 -1.10 3.22
CA PHE A 30 10.96 -1.00 3.20
C PHE A 30 10.40 0.21 3.94
N LEU A 31 10.97 0.56 5.11
CA LEU A 31 10.54 1.76 5.84
C LEU A 31 10.74 3.03 4.99
N ARG A 32 11.87 3.14 4.27
CA ARG A 32 12.11 4.26 3.34
C ARG A 32 11.11 4.26 2.18
N PHE A 33 10.81 3.09 1.61
CA PHE A 33 9.78 2.97 0.58
C PHE A 33 8.39 3.37 1.10
N TYR A 34 8.04 2.92 2.31
CA TYR A 34 6.78 3.25 2.98
C TYR A 34 6.66 4.77 3.19
N ASP A 35 7.63 5.40 3.83
CA ASP A 35 7.62 6.84 4.12
C ASP A 35 7.47 7.68 2.84
N ALA A 36 8.13 7.26 1.76
CA ALA A 36 8.09 7.96 0.48
C ALA A 36 6.75 7.82 -0.28
N THR A 37 5.93 6.83 0.05
CA THR A 37 4.75 6.45 -0.75
C THR A 37 3.43 6.38 0.02
N CYS A 38 3.47 6.34 1.36
CA CYS A 38 2.30 6.11 2.22
C CYS A 38 1.19 7.14 2.01
N ALA A 39 1.54 8.42 1.85
CA ALA A 39 0.56 9.48 1.63
C ALA A 39 -0.28 9.26 0.35
N ARG A 40 0.35 8.77 -0.74
CA ARG A 40 -0.34 8.46 -2.00
C ARG A 40 -1.21 7.22 -1.87
N ALA A 41 -0.70 6.17 -1.22
CA ALA A 41 -1.48 4.97 -0.95
C ALA A 41 -2.71 5.26 -0.09
N PHE A 42 -2.54 6.06 0.98
CA PHE A 42 -3.63 6.47 1.85
C PHE A 42 -4.69 7.30 1.13
N ALA A 43 -4.27 8.27 0.30
CA ALA A 43 -5.21 9.07 -0.49
C ALA A 43 -6.05 8.19 -1.44
N LEU A 44 -5.45 7.18 -2.07
CA LEU A 44 -6.17 6.22 -2.89
C LEU A 44 -7.16 5.40 -2.07
N GLU A 45 -6.73 4.86 -0.92
CA GLU A 45 -7.61 4.05 -0.07
C GLU A 45 -8.75 4.85 0.55
N LEU A 46 -8.51 6.12 0.86
CA LEU A 46 -9.54 7.06 1.28
C LEU A 46 -10.57 7.29 0.16
N ALA A 47 -10.12 7.49 -1.07
CA ALA A 47 -11.01 7.61 -2.22
C ALA A 47 -11.83 6.32 -2.44
N ARG A 48 -11.19 5.15 -2.34
CA ARG A 48 -11.89 3.85 -2.45
C ARG A 48 -12.91 3.63 -1.35
N ALA A 49 -12.59 3.99 -0.10
CA ALA A 49 -13.51 3.92 1.01
C ALA A 49 -14.75 4.83 0.79
N ARG A 50 -14.54 6.04 0.25
CA ARG A 50 -15.65 6.93 -0.15
C ARG A 50 -16.51 6.31 -1.23
N SER A 51 -15.91 5.78 -2.30
CA SER A 51 -16.65 5.15 -3.40
C SER A 51 -17.44 3.91 -2.95
N ARG A 52 -17.01 3.23 -1.89
CA ARG A 52 -17.73 2.10 -1.27
C ARG A 52 -18.83 2.54 -0.28
N GLY A 53 -19.06 3.84 -0.09
CA GLY A 53 -20.07 4.36 0.83
C GLY A 53 -19.71 4.18 2.31
N VAL A 54 -18.43 4.07 2.67
CA VAL A 54 -18.01 4.02 4.08
C VAL A 54 -18.45 5.32 4.77
N PRO A 55 -19.13 5.27 5.93
CA PRO A 55 -19.55 6.47 6.65
C PRO A 55 -18.38 7.41 6.98
N SER A 56 -18.62 8.73 6.95
CA SER A 56 -17.61 9.76 7.24
C SER A 56 -16.88 9.54 8.56
N ALA A 57 -17.58 9.06 9.59
CA ALA A 57 -17.02 8.76 10.90
C ALA A 57 -16.03 7.58 10.92
N ARG A 58 -15.98 6.74 9.87
CA ARG A 58 -15.12 5.54 9.78
C ARG A 58 -14.13 5.58 8.61
N LEU A 59 -14.12 6.68 7.87
CA LEU A 59 -13.45 6.78 6.57
C LEU A 59 -11.93 6.71 6.70
N GLN A 60 -11.38 7.44 7.67
CA GLN A 60 -9.96 7.50 7.98
C GLN A 60 -9.46 6.13 8.48
N ASP A 61 -10.17 5.51 9.43
CA ASP A 61 -9.81 4.21 9.98
C ASP A 61 -9.83 3.10 8.92
N ALA A 62 -10.85 3.11 8.05
CA ALA A 62 -10.94 2.17 6.95
C ALA A 62 -9.79 2.34 5.95
N ALA A 63 -9.43 3.59 5.63
CA ALA A 63 -8.33 3.90 4.73
C ALA A 63 -6.96 3.53 5.34
N ALA A 64 -6.75 3.79 6.64
CA ALA A 64 -5.53 3.45 7.34
C ALA A 64 -5.27 1.94 7.32
N ARG A 65 -6.27 1.14 7.75
CA ARG A 65 -6.17 -0.34 7.72
C ARG A 65 -5.94 -0.89 6.32
N ALA A 66 -6.61 -0.33 5.30
CA ALA A 66 -6.40 -0.75 3.92
C ALA A 66 -5.00 -0.38 3.41
N THR A 67 -4.46 0.76 3.84
CA THR A 67 -3.09 1.18 3.50
C THR A 67 -2.07 0.24 4.11
N GLU A 68 -2.18 -0.08 5.39
CA GLU A 68 -1.32 -1.06 6.07
C GLU A 68 -1.37 -2.43 5.36
N ALA A 69 -2.58 -2.92 5.07
CA ALA A 69 -2.77 -4.19 4.37
C ALA A 69 -2.12 -4.21 2.97
N ARG A 70 -2.18 -3.08 2.26
CA ARG A 70 -1.52 -2.91 0.96
C ARG A 70 0.00 -2.97 1.08
N PHE A 71 0.58 -2.38 2.12
CA PHE A 71 2.02 -2.44 2.35
C PHE A 71 2.48 -3.83 2.81
N VAL A 72 1.68 -4.53 3.61
CA VAL A 72 1.93 -5.94 3.94
C VAL A 72 1.96 -6.79 2.67
N GLU A 73 0.99 -6.60 1.77
CA GLU A 73 0.99 -7.30 0.49
C GLU A 73 2.21 -6.92 -0.36
N ALA A 74 2.54 -5.62 -0.44
CA ALA A 74 3.72 -5.15 -1.15
C ALA A 74 5.01 -5.80 -0.64
N TRP A 75 5.17 -5.97 0.67
CA TRP A 75 6.31 -6.71 1.23
C TRP A 75 6.33 -8.16 0.76
N ARG A 76 5.19 -8.87 0.83
CA ARG A 76 5.09 -10.29 0.46
C ARG A 76 5.45 -10.55 -1.00
N VAL A 77 5.06 -9.64 -1.90
CA VAL A 77 5.25 -9.79 -3.34
C VAL A 77 6.32 -8.86 -3.93
N ALA A 78 7.16 -8.24 -3.10
CA ALA A 78 8.15 -7.25 -3.51
C ALA A 78 9.07 -7.72 -4.65
N GLY A 79 9.46 -8.99 -4.64
CA GLY A 79 10.29 -9.59 -5.70
C GLY A 79 9.62 -9.59 -7.09
N GLY A 80 8.30 -9.48 -7.16
CA GLY A 80 7.54 -9.42 -8.42
C GLY A 80 7.52 -8.04 -9.09
N HIS A 81 7.96 -6.97 -8.42
CA HIS A 81 7.93 -5.61 -8.96
C HIS A 81 8.68 -5.49 -10.29
N GLN A 82 9.90 -6.05 -10.38
CA GLN A 82 10.77 -5.94 -11.55
C GLN A 82 10.13 -6.50 -12.83
N GLY A 83 9.31 -7.56 -12.72
CA GLY A 83 8.61 -8.16 -13.84
C GLY A 83 7.33 -7.44 -14.26
N SER A 84 6.87 -6.44 -13.51
CA SER A 84 5.59 -5.76 -13.77
C SER A 84 5.65 -4.73 -14.90
N GLY A 85 6.84 -4.18 -15.21
CA GLY A 85 6.99 -3.04 -16.12
C GLY A 85 6.41 -1.73 -15.61
N LEU A 86 5.91 -1.69 -14.37
CA LEU A 86 5.33 -0.50 -13.74
C LEU A 86 6.38 0.26 -12.91
N SER A 87 6.14 1.55 -12.69
CA SER A 87 6.87 2.27 -11.64
C SER A 87 6.52 1.70 -10.25
N PRO A 88 7.40 1.83 -9.24
CA PRO A 88 7.15 1.33 -7.88
C PRO A 88 5.81 1.80 -7.30
N VAL A 89 5.46 3.07 -7.51
CA VAL A 89 4.20 3.65 -7.05
C VAL A 89 3.01 3.07 -7.82
N ALA A 90 3.09 3.01 -9.15
CA ALA A 90 2.00 2.44 -9.95
C ALA A 90 1.75 0.97 -9.59
N TRP A 91 2.82 0.17 -9.46
CA TRP A 91 2.75 -1.21 -9.00
C TRP A 91 2.06 -1.32 -7.65
N LEU A 92 2.53 -0.57 -6.64
CA LEU A 92 1.93 -0.54 -5.29
C LEU A 92 0.43 -0.26 -5.32
N LEU A 93 -0.03 0.71 -6.13
CA LEU A 93 -1.44 1.10 -6.19
C LEU A 93 -2.34 0.08 -6.92
N THR A 94 -1.73 -0.76 -7.77
CA THR A 94 -2.44 -1.86 -8.47
C THR A 94 -2.57 -3.14 -7.66
N LEU A 95 -1.76 -3.31 -6.60
CA LEU A 95 -1.83 -4.51 -5.77
C LEU A 95 -3.25 -4.75 -5.23
N PRO A 96 -3.73 -6.00 -5.22
CA PRO A 96 -4.99 -6.31 -4.58
C PRO A 96 -4.89 -5.97 -3.09
N LEU A 97 -5.98 -5.45 -2.51
CA LEU A 97 -6.09 -5.54 -1.05
C LEU A 97 -6.30 -7.01 -0.71
N PRO A 98 -5.61 -7.56 0.29
CA PRO A 98 -5.98 -8.87 0.80
C PRO A 98 -7.46 -8.82 1.19
N ALA A 99 -8.19 -9.88 0.86
CA ALA A 99 -9.60 -9.98 1.24
C ALA A 99 -9.69 -9.71 2.74
N ALA A 100 -10.53 -8.75 3.13
CA ALA A 100 -10.74 -8.46 4.54
C ALA A 100 -11.06 -9.78 5.24
N PRO A 101 -10.36 -10.14 6.33
CA PRO A 101 -10.74 -11.32 7.07
C PRO A 101 -12.21 -11.15 7.43
N VAL A 102 -13.04 -12.12 7.06
CA VAL A 102 -14.43 -12.14 7.48
C VAL A 102 -14.39 -12.26 9.01
N VAL A 103 -14.53 -11.13 9.69
CA VAL A 103 -14.69 -11.11 11.14
C VAL A 103 -16.02 -11.79 11.38
N ARG A 104 -15.96 -13.09 11.67
CA ARG A 104 -17.10 -13.88 12.08
C ARG A 104 -17.51 -13.33 13.44
N GLU A 105 -18.45 -12.39 13.44
CA GLU A 105 -19.03 -11.84 14.64
C GLU A 105 -19.57 -13.02 15.45
N ARG A 106 -18.88 -13.36 16.54
CA ARG A 106 -19.39 -14.33 17.52
C ARG A 106 -20.62 -13.68 18.12
N ARG A 107 -21.80 -13.90 17.51
CA ARG A 107 -23.09 -13.63 18.14
C ARG A 107 -23.03 -14.31 19.49
N GLY A 108 -22.99 -13.49 20.54
CA GLY A 108 -22.94 -13.96 21.92
C GLY A 108 -24.03 -14.99 22.12
N ALA A 109 -23.64 -16.16 22.58
CA ALA A 109 -24.57 -17.06 23.23
C ALA A 109 -25.09 -16.31 24.46
N ILE A 110 -26.32 -15.82 24.36
CA ILE A 110 -27.10 -15.43 25.54
C ILE A 110 -27.41 -16.75 26.24
N CYS A 111 -26.72 -17.02 27.35
CA CYS A 111 -27.19 -18.01 28.30
C CYS A 111 -28.48 -17.45 28.92
N ALA A 112 -29.60 -18.11 28.65
CA ALA A 112 -30.85 -17.99 29.38
C ALA A 112 -30.96 -19.16 30.36
#